data_AF-A0A961JIP6-F1
#
_entry.id   AF-A0A961JIP6-F1
#
_cell.length_a   1.000
_cell.length_b   1.000
_cell.length_c   1.000
_cell.angle_alpha   90.00
_cell.angle_beta   90.00
_cell.angle_gamma   90.00
#
_symmetry.space_group_name_H-M   'P 1'
#
loop_
_entity.id
_entity.type
_entity.pdbx_description
1 polymer ?
#
loop_
_entity_poly.entity_id
_entity_poly.type
_entity_poly.pdbx_seq_one_letter_code
_entity_poly.pdbx_strand_id
1 'polypeptide(L)'
;MKGQIAYGTLAGTGSAINVPLGFSPSIIFIINQTDPGFFIWTADMADAEMLKLTDAPALTFPTSNGISLYAGSDTPGSQAAKGFTIGADTDMNGSSDVLTYIAIGEQD
;
A
#
# COMPACT_ATOMS: atom_id res chain seq x y z
N MET A 1 15.46 18.39 1.48
CA MET A 1 15.03 17.37 2.45
C MET A 1 15.81 16.08 2.22
N LYS A 2 15.91 15.22 3.23
CA LYS A 2 16.31 13.81 3.06
C LYS A 2 15.03 12.98 2.95
N GLY A 3 15.01 12.01 2.03
CA GLY A 3 13.88 11.09 1.88
C GLY A 3 14.12 9.78 2.64
N GLN A 4 13.04 9.12 3.04
CA GLN A 4 13.03 7.75 3.54
C GLN A 4 12.47 6.83 2.45
N ILE A 5 13.06 5.65 2.31
CA ILE A 5 12.60 4.62 1.36
C ILE A 5 12.53 3.30 2.12
N ALA A 6 11.40 2.61 1.98
CA ALA A 6 11.21 1.24 2.43
C ALA A 6 10.68 0.40 1.28
N TYR A 7 11.09 -0.85 1.23
CA TYR A 7 10.62 -1.81 0.23
C TYR A 7 10.56 -3.20 0.85
N GLY A 8 9.71 -4.06 0.29
CA GLY A 8 9.57 -5.41 0.79
C GLY A 8 8.57 -6.22 -0.01
N THR A 9 8.37 -7.45 0.44
CA THR A 9 7.40 -8.37 -0.15
C THR A 9 6.50 -8.92 0.95
N LEU A 10 5.21 -9.07 0.64
CA LEU A 10 4.20 -9.64 1.54
C LEU A 10 3.19 -10.49 0.76
N ALA A 11 2.46 -11.34 1.46
CA ALA A 11 1.37 -12.12 0.87
C ALA A 11 0.09 -11.28 0.79
N GLY A 12 -0.70 -11.47 -0.27
CA GLY A 12 -2.12 -11.11 -0.30
C GLY A 12 -2.92 -12.09 0.57
N THR A 13 -3.83 -11.60 1.42
CA THR A 13 -4.48 -12.44 2.46
C THR A 13 -6.00 -12.43 2.44
N GLY A 14 -6.65 -11.93 1.38
CA GLY A 14 -8.12 -11.84 1.31
C GLY A 14 -8.76 -10.81 2.26
N SER A 15 -7.94 -10.03 2.95
CA SER A 15 -8.33 -8.98 3.89
C SER A 15 -7.39 -7.79 3.75
N ALA A 16 -7.75 -6.63 4.30
CA ALA A 16 -6.84 -5.49 4.39
C ALA A 16 -5.50 -5.86 5.09
N ILE A 17 -4.41 -5.25 4.65
CA ILE A 17 -3.05 -5.58 5.08
C ILE A 17 -2.34 -4.32 5.56
N ASN A 18 -1.88 -4.31 6.80
CA ASN A 18 -1.10 -3.20 7.36
C ASN A 18 0.39 -3.41 7.11
N VAL A 19 1.05 -2.42 6.53
CA VAL A 19 2.48 -2.43 6.23
C VAL A 19 3.18 -1.38 7.11
N PRO A 20 3.82 -1.80 8.22
CA PRO A 20 4.53 -0.88 9.11
C PRO A 20 5.87 -0.45 8.51
N LEU A 21 6.12 0.86 8.45
CA LEU A 21 7.33 1.45 7.87
C LEU A 21 8.15 2.28 8.88
N GLY A 22 7.51 2.76 9.96
CA GLY A 22 8.10 3.72 10.88
C GLY A 22 7.95 5.18 10.45
N PHE A 23 7.35 5.43 9.28
CA PHE A 23 7.09 6.76 8.75
C PHE A 23 5.80 6.78 7.92
N SER A 24 5.28 7.97 7.64
CA SER A 24 4.13 8.18 6.77
C SER A 24 4.63 8.39 5.33
N PRO A 25 4.36 7.46 4.38
CA PRO A 25 4.82 7.59 3.01
C PRO A 25 4.06 8.71 2.27
N SER A 26 4.74 9.31 1.30
CA SER A 26 4.20 10.29 0.35
C SER A 26 3.82 9.64 -0.98
N ILE A 27 4.48 8.54 -1.34
CA ILE A 27 4.25 7.77 -2.57
C ILE A 27 4.40 6.29 -2.24
N ILE A 28 3.50 5.47 -2.78
CA ILE A 28 3.53 4.01 -2.67
C ILE A 28 3.38 3.41 -4.06
N PHE A 29 4.28 2.50 -4.41
CA PHE A 29 4.18 1.63 -5.57
C PHE A 29 3.96 0.20 -5.09
N ILE A 30 3.04 -0.53 -5.71
CA ILE A 30 2.82 -1.95 -5.47
C ILE A 30 2.79 -2.69 -6.81
N ILE A 31 3.45 -3.85 -6.85
CA ILE A 31 3.40 -4.80 -7.95
C ILE A 31 2.88 -6.11 -7.37
N ASN A 32 1.80 -6.64 -7.95
CA ASN A 32 1.40 -8.02 -7.71
C ASN A 32 2.13 -8.93 -8.72
N GLN A 33 2.97 -9.83 -8.19
CA GLN A 33 3.86 -10.68 -9.00
C GLN A 33 3.16 -11.91 -9.58
N THR A 34 2.04 -12.32 -8.99
CA THR A 34 1.32 -13.56 -9.28
C THR A 34 0.04 -13.32 -10.06
N ASP A 35 -0.60 -12.17 -9.82
CA ASP A 35 -1.69 -11.65 -10.63
C ASP A 35 -1.27 -10.27 -11.17
N PRO A 36 -0.92 -10.14 -12.46
CA PRO A 36 -0.26 -8.95 -13.00
C PRO A 36 -1.02 -7.65 -12.72
N GLY A 37 -0.55 -6.92 -11.71
CA GLY A 37 -1.13 -5.66 -11.26
C GLY A 37 -0.06 -4.66 -10.88
N PHE A 38 -0.28 -3.41 -11.25
CA PHE A 38 0.56 -2.27 -10.85
C PHE A 38 -0.31 -1.17 -10.24
N PHE A 39 0.07 -0.75 -9.05
CA PHE A 39 -0.73 0.16 -8.24
C PHE A 39 0.16 1.32 -7.74
N ILE A 40 -0.40 2.53 -7.80
CA ILE A 40 0.26 3.74 -7.31
C ILE A 40 -0.71 4.48 -6.38
N TRP A 41 -0.19 4.95 -5.26
CA TRP A 41 -0.86 5.93 -4.40
C TRP A 41 0.08 7.08 -4.09
N THR A 42 -0.49 8.27 -3.90
CA THR A 42 0.23 9.49 -3.50
C THR A 42 -0.51 10.20 -2.38
N ALA A 43 0.20 10.97 -1.54
CA ALA A 43 -0.37 11.69 -0.39
C ALA A 43 -1.52 12.65 -0.71
N ASP A 44 -1.65 13.10 -1.95
CA ASP A 44 -2.76 13.96 -2.39
C ASP A 44 -4.05 13.18 -2.72
N MET A 45 -4.00 11.84 -2.74
CA MET A 45 -5.17 10.99 -2.93
C MET A 45 -5.93 10.81 -1.61
N ALA A 46 -7.25 10.67 -1.70
CA ALA A 46 -8.08 10.39 -0.53
C ALA A 46 -7.86 8.96 -0.01
N ASP A 47 -8.41 8.70 1.17
CA ASP A 47 -8.35 7.38 1.81
C ASP A 47 -8.95 6.30 0.91
N ALA A 48 -8.26 5.17 0.81
CA ALA A 48 -8.64 4.01 0.00
C ALA A 48 -8.72 4.27 -1.53
N GLU A 49 -8.12 5.35 -2.01
CA GLU A 49 -7.92 5.58 -3.45
C GLU A 49 -6.63 4.91 -3.95
N MET A 50 -6.51 4.73 -5.26
CA MET A 50 -5.25 4.41 -5.93
C MET A 50 -5.40 4.56 -7.45
N LEU A 51 -4.28 4.72 -8.16
CA LEU A 51 -4.20 4.44 -9.59
C LEU A 51 -3.85 2.96 -9.77
N LYS A 52 -4.58 2.26 -10.63
CA LYS A 52 -4.47 0.81 -10.81
C LYS A 52 -4.43 0.43 -12.29
N LEU A 53 -3.50 -0.44 -12.64
CA LEU A 53 -3.42 -1.12 -13.94
C LEU A 53 -3.35 -2.63 -13.69
N THR A 54 -4.25 -3.40 -14.32
CA THR A 54 -4.31 -4.86 -14.17
C THR A 54 -4.18 -5.58 -15.50
N ASP A 55 -4.25 -6.91 -15.46
CA ASP A 55 -4.17 -7.84 -16.59
C ASP A 55 -5.23 -7.58 -17.68
N ALA A 56 -6.44 -7.19 -17.29
CA ALA A 56 -7.44 -6.57 -18.13
C ALA A 56 -7.01 -5.10 -18.33
N PRO A 57 -6.46 -4.72 -19.50
CA PRO A 57 -5.64 -3.52 -19.67
C PRO A 57 -6.45 -2.22 -19.59
N ALA A 58 -6.93 -1.89 -18.40
CA ALA A 58 -7.69 -0.72 -18.06
C ALA A 58 -6.97 0.01 -16.93
N LEU A 59 -6.51 1.22 -17.23
CA LEU A 59 -6.06 2.15 -16.20
C LEU A 59 -7.30 2.68 -15.48
N THR A 60 -7.43 2.35 -14.19
CA THR A 60 -8.58 2.71 -13.36
C THR A 60 -8.14 3.53 -12.15
N PHE A 61 -9.09 4.24 -11.56
CA PHE A 61 -8.90 5.00 -10.33
C PHE A 61 -9.97 4.60 -9.29
N PRO A 62 -9.81 3.45 -8.61
CA PRO A 62 -10.74 3.04 -7.57
C PRO A 62 -10.76 4.05 -6.42
N THR A 63 -11.96 4.32 -5.89
CA THR A 63 -12.18 5.23 -4.76
C THR A 63 -12.57 4.50 -3.47
N SER A 64 -12.28 3.19 -3.42
CA SER A 64 -12.57 2.32 -2.29
C SER A 64 -11.66 1.10 -2.35
N ASN A 65 -11.35 0.51 -1.20
CA ASN A 65 -10.50 -0.67 -1.06
C ASN A 65 -9.06 -0.53 -1.60
N GLY A 66 -8.64 0.68 -2.00
CA GLY A 66 -7.28 1.00 -2.44
C GLY A 66 -6.33 1.20 -1.26
N ILE A 67 -5.49 2.22 -1.32
CA ILE A 67 -4.40 2.42 -0.36
C ILE A 67 -4.75 3.57 0.59
N SER A 68 -4.41 3.37 1.87
CA SER A 68 -4.69 4.29 2.97
C SER A 68 -3.44 4.53 3.80
N LEU A 69 -3.28 5.73 4.35
CA LEU A 69 -2.22 5.96 5.34
C LEU A 69 -2.56 5.27 6.66
N TYR A 70 -1.56 4.61 7.24
CA TYR A 70 -1.67 4.05 8.57
C TYR A 70 -0.88 4.93 9.53
N ALA A 71 -1.58 5.66 10.39
CA ALA A 71 -0.96 6.55 11.37
C ALA A 71 -0.16 5.80 12.45
N GLY A 72 -0.26 4.46 12.50
CA GLY A 72 0.24 3.66 13.60
C GLY A 72 -0.75 3.65 14.77
N SER A 73 -0.29 3.20 15.94
CA SER A 73 -1.06 3.27 17.18
C SER A 73 -0.32 4.10 18.23
N ASP A 74 -1.04 5.00 18.88
CA ASP A 74 -0.54 5.72 20.07
C ASP A 74 -0.54 4.83 21.34
N THR A 75 -0.98 3.56 21.23
CA THR A 75 -1.07 2.65 22.38
C THR A 75 0.31 2.11 22.75
N PRO A 76 0.80 2.32 23.98
CA PRO A 76 2.10 1.79 24.42
C PRO A 76 2.18 0.26 24.28
N GLY A 77 3.23 -0.24 23.63
CA GLY A 77 3.45 -1.68 23.39
C GLY A 77 2.81 -2.24 22.11
N SER A 78 2.13 -1.40 21.33
CA SER A 78 1.62 -1.75 20.01
C SER A 78 2.75 -1.80 18.98
N GLN A 79 2.84 -2.90 18.22
CA GLN A 79 3.74 -3.05 17.06
C GLN A 79 3.31 -2.20 15.85
N ALA A 80 2.31 -1.34 15.99
CA ALA A 80 1.74 -0.52 14.93
C ALA A 80 2.59 0.74 14.67
N ALA A 81 3.71 0.58 13.99
CA ALA A 81 4.45 1.71 13.44
C ALA A 81 3.63 2.41 12.32
N LYS A 82 3.88 3.70 12.11
CA LYS A 82 3.38 4.45 10.93
C LYS A 82 3.68 3.69 9.64
N GLY A 83 2.82 3.81 8.64
CA GLY A 83 3.00 3.18 7.34
C GLY A 83 1.75 3.36 6.47
N PHE A 84 1.30 2.28 5.86
CA PHE A 84 0.09 2.27 5.04
C PHE A 84 -0.71 0.97 5.20
N THR A 85 -1.96 1.02 4.77
CA THR A 85 -2.85 -0.11 4.66
C THR A 85 -3.18 -0.33 3.18
N ILE A 86 -3.03 -1.57 2.73
CA ILE A 86 -3.60 -2.05 1.48
C ILE A 86 -5.03 -2.48 1.82
N GLY A 87 -6.03 -1.84 1.22
CA GLY A 87 -7.44 -2.21 1.37
C GLY A 87 -7.75 -3.58 0.78
N ALA A 88 -9.01 -4.01 0.81
CA ALA A 88 -9.41 -5.34 0.34
C ALA A 88 -9.71 -5.36 -1.17
N ASP A 89 -8.81 -4.84 -2.00
CA ASP A 89 -8.93 -4.88 -3.45
C ASP A 89 -8.66 -6.30 -3.97
N THR A 90 -9.50 -6.79 -4.89
CA THR A 90 -9.41 -8.20 -5.34
C THR A 90 -8.10 -8.54 -6.03
N ASP A 91 -7.41 -7.53 -6.57
CA ASP A 91 -6.22 -7.72 -7.41
C ASP A 91 -4.93 -7.46 -6.61
N MET A 92 -5.05 -7.11 -5.32
CA MET A 92 -3.96 -7.10 -4.35
C MET A 92 -4.15 -8.14 -3.23
N ASN A 93 -5.37 -8.64 -3.01
CA ASN A 93 -5.71 -9.45 -1.84
C ASN A 93 -6.12 -10.88 -2.20
N GLY A 94 -5.72 -11.43 -3.36
CA GLY A 94 -5.85 -12.86 -3.62
C GLY A 94 -5.01 -13.68 -2.63
N SER A 95 -5.53 -14.81 -2.16
CA SER A 95 -4.84 -15.65 -1.15
C SER A 95 -3.52 -16.28 -1.63
N SER A 96 -3.29 -16.27 -2.94
CA SER A 96 -2.05 -16.74 -3.57
C SER A 96 -1.17 -15.58 -4.02
N ASP A 97 -1.55 -14.34 -3.69
CA ASP A 97 -0.86 -13.18 -4.20
C ASP A 97 0.45 -12.89 -3.47
N VAL A 98 1.43 -12.43 -4.24
CA VAL A 98 2.72 -11.96 -3.73
C VAL A 98 2.91 -10.52 -4.17
N LEU A 99 2.82 -9.60 -3.22
CA LEU A 99 2.95 -8.17 -3.46
C LEU A 99 4.35 -7.70 -3.12
N THR A 100 4.96 -6.95 -4.02
CA THR A 100 6.16 -6.15 -3.74
C THR A 100 5.78 -4.69 -3.67
N TYR A 101 6.26 -3.99 -2.63
CA TYR A 101 6.03 -2.57 -2.48
C TYR A 101 7.34 -1.77 -2.46
N ILE A 102 7.23 -0.51 -2.86
CA ILE A 102 8.20 0.55 -2.60
C ILE A 102 7.42 1.72 -2.03
N ALA A 103 7.80 2.18 -0.83
CA ALA A 103 7.21 3.32 -0.16
C ALA A 103 8.27 4.40 0.05
N ILE A 104 7.95 5.63 -0.32
CA ILE A 104 8.84 6.79 -0.26
C ILE A 104 8.17 7.83 0.62
N GLY A 105 8.89 8.37 1.60
CA GLY A 105 8.40 9.42 2.50
C GLY A 105 9.43 10.53 2.72
N GLU A 106 9.01 11.61 3.35
CA GLU A 106 9.92 12.65 3.84
C GLU A 106 10.50 12.25 5.21
N GLN A 107 11.76 12.60 5.46
CA GLN A 107 12.34 12.50 6.80
C GLN A 107 11.96 13.75 7.59
N ASP A 108 11.18 13.57 8.66
CA ASP A 108 10.88 14.60 9.68
C ASP A 108 12.17 15.17 10.31
#